data_AF-A0A8C4WGP9-F1
#
_entry.id   AF-A0A8C4WGP9-F1
#
_cell.length_a   1.000
_cell.length_b   1.000
_cell.length_c   1.000
_cell.angle_alpha   90.00
_cell.angle_beta   90.00
_cell.angle_gamma   90.00
#
_symmetry.space_group_name_H-M   'P 1'
#
loop_
_entity.id
_entity.type
_entity.pdbx_description
1 polymer ?
#
loop_
_entity_poly.entity_id
_entity_poly.type
_entity_poly.pdbx_seq_one_letter_code
_entity_poly.pdbx_strand_id
1 'polypeptide(L)'
;MKLHVILLLGLQMHLATSLNPSDPNVCSYWESFTTATKESYAHPYAQASKDSCDGTWSFLKPCTQHKIVYKTAYRQAVKIDYRKRYRCCQGYYESADVCVPRCAKECVHGRCVDPDQCQCEQGWRGTDCSSVCNGQSWGPHCENPCQCGDGGACDPLTGACVCSPGYKDSMCKVPCDPGTYGKGCQLACPCKNTDRCHGETGACLCQPGFTGTYCELLCLNSSDGLHCPAYCPCQNGGICHPPNTTHCVCPPGWMGTICSIPCPQGQYGSGCLGECQCHNNGLCDPVTGRCQCALGYTGER
;
A
#
# COMPACT_ATOMS: atom_id res chain seq x y z
N MET A 1 6.23 -63.13 24.31
CA MET A 1 5.43 -61.96 24.72
C MET A 1 4.74 -61.41 23.47
N LYS A 2 3.45 -61.70 23.29
CA LYS A 2 2.65 -61.18 22.17
C LYS A 2 2.10 -59.81 22.57
N LEU A 3 2.53 -58.75 21.89
CA LEU A 3 2.02 -57.41 22.10
C LEU A 3 0.98 -57.12 21.00
N HIS A 4 -0.29 -57.03 21.39
CA HIS A 4 -1.37 -56.60 20.51
C HIS A 4 -1.29 -55.08 20.31
N VAL A 5 -1.07 -54.66 19.07
CA VAL A 5 -1.22 -53.26 18.65
C VAL A 5 -2.68 -53.07 18.25
N ILE A 6 -3.46 -52.46 19.14
CA ILE A 6 -4.85 -52.08 18.88
C ILE A 6 -4.82 -50.80 18.04
N LEU A 7 -5.23 -50.91 16.77
CA LEU A 7 -5.39 -49.79 15.86
C LEU A 7 -6.70 -49.06 16.21
N LEU A 8 -6.62 -47.93 16.91
CA LEU A 8 -7.75 -47.03 17.14
C LEU A 8 -8.04 -46.26 15.84
N LEU A 9 -9.06 -46.70 15.11
CA LEU A 9 -9.67 -45.92 14.04
C LEU A 9 -10.41 -44.73 14.66
N GLY A 10 -9.74 -43.58 14.74
CA GLY A 10 -10.36 -42.31 15.08
C GLY A 10 -11.34 -41.90 13.99
N LEU A 11 -12.63 -42.05 14.26
CA LEU A 11 -13.70 -41.45 13.47
C LEU A 11 -13.60 -39.93 13.68
N GLN A 12 -12.90 -39.21 12.79
CA GLN A 12 -13.00 -37.76 12.75
C GLN A 12 -14.41 -37.40 12.27
N MET A 13 -15.31 -37.18 13.23
CA MET A 13 -16.51 -36.39 13.02
C MET A 13 -16.03 -34.98 12.68
N HIS A 14 -15.88 -34.67 11.39
CA HIS A 14 -15.88 -33.28 10.96
C HIS A 14 -17.23 -32.71 11.41
N LEU A 15 -17.22 -31.90 12.48
CA LEU A 15 -18.32 -30.99 12.73
C LEU A 15 -18.45 -30.19 11.43
N ALA A 16 -19.58 -30.36 10.74
CA ALA A 16 -19.91 -29.54 9.59
C ALA A 16 -20.08 -28.12 10.13
N THR A 17 -19.00 -27.36 10.13
CA THR A 17 -19.06 -25.94 10.40
C THR A 17 -19.87 -25.32 9.26
N SER A 18 -20.83 -24.49 9.64
CA SER A 18 -21.81 -23.91 8.73
C SER A 18 -21.77 -22.42 8.94
N LEU A 19 -21.63 -21.68 7.83
CA LEU A 19 -21.80 -20.23 7.81
C LEU A 19 -23.10 -19.83 8.53
N ASN A 20 -23.01 -18.84 9.39
CA ASN A 20 -24.17 -18.30 10.09
C ASN A 20 -24.95 -17.38 9.12
N PRO A 21 -26.25 -17.59 8.94
CA PRO A 21 -27.07 -16.78 8.02
C PRO A 21 -27.13 -15.27 8.32
N SER A 22 -26.79 -14.88 9.55
CA SER A 22 -26.77 -13.48 9.98
C SER A 22 -25.43 -12.80 9.78
N ASP A 23 -24.39 -13.55 9.41
CA ASP A 23 -23.05 -13.00 9.20
C ASP A 23 -22.98 -12.21 7.88
N PRO A 24 -22.15 -11.16 7.82
CA PRO A 24 -21.97 -10.37 6.61
C PRO A 24 -21.46 -11.24 5.45
N ASN A 25 -21.93 -10.94 4.24
CA ASN A 25 -21.53 -11.61 3.00
C ASN A 25 -21.87 -13.12 2.95
N VAL A 26 -22.85 -13.56 3.74
CA VAL A 26 -23.45 -14.90 3.64
C VAL A 26 -24.71 -14.84 2.77
N CYS A 27 -24.68 -15.57 1.66
CA CYS A 27 -25.74 -15.65 0.68
C CYS A 27 -26.44 -17.01 0.73
N SER A 28 -27.77 -17.03 0.63
CA SER A 28 -28.52 -18.29 0.56
C SER A 28 -28.75 -18.75 -0.88
N TYR A 29 -28.75 -20.06 -1.11
CA TYR A 29 -29.15 -20.69 -2.37
C TYR A 29 -30.01 -21.94 -2.11
N TRP A 30 -30.77 -22.35 -3.12
CA TRP A 30 -31.58 -23.57 -3.06
C TRP A 30 -30.80 -24.72 -3.67
N GLU A 31 -30.55 -25.76 -2.87
CA GLU A 31 -29.91 -27.00 -3.30
C GLU A 31 -30.98 -28.07 -3.49
N SER A 32 -31.04 -28.67 -4.67
CA SER A 32 -31.93 -29.80 -4.94
C SER A 32 -31.31 -31.11 -4.44
N PHE A 33 -32.15 -32.00 -3.92
CA PHE A 33 -31.75 -33.34 -3.51
C PHE A 33 -32.87 -34.33 -3.84
N THR A 34 -32.51 -35.61 -3.93
CA THR A 34 -33.46 -36.68 -4.28
C THR A 34 -33.93 -37.43 -3.04
N THR A 35 -35.24 -37.55 -2.88
CA THR A 35 -35.89 -38.31 -1.81
C THR A 35 -36.62 -39.51 -2.41
N ALA A 36 -36.39 -40.70 -1.86
CA ALA A 36 -37.15 -41.89 -2.21
C ALA A 36 -38.54 -41.82 -1.55
N THR A 37 -39.58 -41.80 -2.36
CA THR A 37 -40.97 -41.76 -1.91
C THR A 37 -41.74 -42.96 -2.45
N LYS A 38 -42.80 -43.37 -1.75
CA LYS A 38 -43.64 -44.49 -2.16
C LYS A 38 -44.84 -43.95 -2.94
N GLU A 39 -44.87 -44.21 -4.24
CA GLU A 39 -45.93 -43.74 -5.13
C GLU A 39 -46.90 -44.90 -5.46
N SER A 40 -48.20 -44.63 -5.37
CA SER A 40 -49.24 -45.58 -5.79
C SER A 40 -49.50 -45.49 -7.29
N TYR A 41 -49.60 -46.62 -7.97
CA TYR A 41 -49.96 -46.69 -9.40
C TYR A 41 -50.97 -47.81 -9.67
N ALA A 42 -51.72 -47.68 -10.76
CA ALA A 42 -52.65 -48.70 -11.21
C ALA A 42 -51.89 -49.81 -11.95
N HIS A 43 -51.79 -50.99 -11.34
CA HIS A 43 -51.14 -52.15 -11.94
C HIS A 43 -52.20 -53.10 -12.51
N PRO A 44 -52.09 -53.52 -13.79
CA PRO A 44 -53.05 -54.42 -14.41
C PRO A 44 -52.83 -55.87 -13.95
N TYR A 45 -53.93 -56.55 -13.59
CA TYR A 45 -53.96 -57.98 -13.26
C TYR A 45 -54.94 -58.69 -14.18
N ALA A 46 -54.52 -59.82 -14.77
CA ALA A 46 -55.40 -60.70 -15.51
C ALA A 46 -56.21 -61.55 -14.53
N GLN A 47 -57.52 -61.31 -14.46
CA GLN A 47 -58.43 -62.11 -13.65
C GLN A 47 -59.35 -62.91 -14.57
N ALA A 48 -59.40 -64.23 -14.37
CA ALA A 48 -60.32 -65.09 -15.09
C ALA A 48 -61.70 -65.03 -14.43
N SER A 49 -62.72 -64.57 -15.16
CA SER A 49 -64.13 -64.77 -14.80
C SER A 49 -64.69 -65.98 -15.53
N LYS A 50 -65.57 -66.72 -14.85
CA LYS A 50 -66.38 -67.77 -15.46
C LYS A 50 -67.75 -67.18 -15.73
N ASP A 51 -67.91 -66.61 -16.90
CA ASP A 51 -69.21 -66.12 -17.38
C ASP A 51 -69.87 -67.20 -18.26
N SER A 52 -71.22 -67.23 -18.29
CA SER A 52 -71.98 -68.18 -19.13
C SER A 52 -72.03 -67.69 -20.56
N CYS A 53 -71.69 -68.55 -21.53
CA CYS A 53 -71.70 -68.18 -22.94
C CYS A 53 -73.12 -68.01 -23.48
N ASP A 54 -73.29 -67.01 -24.35
CA ASP A 54 -74.54 -66.78 -25.09
C ASP A 54 -74.49 -67.62 -26.38
N GLY A 55 -74.96 -68.87 -26.27
CA GLY A 55 -74.95 -69.85 -27.35
C GLY A 55 -75.83 -71.06 -27.00
N THR A 56 -76.50 -71.63 -28.00
CA THR A 56 -77.63 -72.55 -27.85
C THR A 56 -77.35 -73.91 -27.20
N TRP A 57 -76.10 -74.21 -26.78
CA TRP A 57 -75.67 -75.48 -26.14
C TRP A 57 -74.68 -75.27 -24.98
N SER A 58 -74.95 -74.29 -24.10
CA SER A 58 -73.96 -73.76 -23.13
C SER A 58 -73.86 -74.46 -21.76
N PHE A 59 -74.36 -75.70 -21.60
CA PHE A 59 -74.45 -76.36 -20.29
C PHE A 59 -73.23 -77.23 -19.88
N LEU A 60 -72.19 -77.38 -20.72
CA LEU A 60 -71.08 -78.33 -20.43
C LEU A 60 -69.65 -77.80 -20.58
N LYS A 61 -69.42 -76.54 -20.96
CA LYS A 61 -68.05 -75.98 -21.02
C LYS A 61 -68.00 -74.55 -20.48
N PRO A 62 -67.32 -74.30 -19.35
CA PRO A 62 -67.09 -72.93 -18.89
C PRO A 62 -66.09 -72.25 -19.82
N CYS A 63 -66.47 -71.13 -20.45
CA CYS A 63 -65.49 -70.25 -21.06
C CYS A 63 -64.83 -69.41 -19.98
N THR A 64 -63.51 -69.51 -19.89
CA THR A 64 -62.70 -68.60 -19.09
C THR A 64 -62.48 -67.32 -19.88
N GLN A 65 -63.17 -66.24 -19.52
CA GLN A 65 -62.89 -64.93 -20.06
C GLN A 65 -61.83 -64.25 -19.19
N HIS A 66 -60.75 -63.78 -19.82
CA HIS A 66 -59.74 -62.99 -19.12
C HIS A 66 -60.11 -61.51 -19.19
N LYS A 67 -60.33 -60.89 -18.04
CA LYS A 67 -60.53 -59.44 -17.94
C LYS A 67 -59.34 -58.80 -17.23
N ILE A 68 -58.89 -57.66 -17.74
CA ILE A 68 -57.86 -56.86 -17.08
C ILE A 68 -58.55 -56.03 -15.98
N VAL A 69 -58.17 -56.27 -14.73
CA VAL A 69 -58.59 -55.45 -13.59
C VAL A 69 -57.38 -54.66 -13.07
N TYR A 70 -57.56 -53.37 -12.84
CA TYR A 70 -56.51 -52.51 -12.29
C TYR A 70 -56.60 -52.53 -10.77
N LYS A 71 -55.49 -52.81 -10.10
CA LYS A 71 -55.38 -52.72 -8.63
C LYS A 71 -54.26 -51.76 -8.25
N THR A 72 -54.40 -51.10 -7.11
CA THR A 72 -53.35 -50.22 -6.58
C THR A 72 -52.13 -51.03 -6.17
N ALA A 73 -51.00 -50.75 -6.80
CA ALA A 73 -49.68 -51.23 -6.39
C ALA A 73 -48.80 -50.03 -6.02
N TYR A 74 -47.66 -50.29 -5.38
CA TYR A 74 -46.74 -49.24 -4.95
C TYR A 74 -45.37 -49.47 -5.58
N ARG A 75 -44.74 -48.38 -6.01
CA ARG A 75 -43.36 -48.36 -6.49
C ARG A 75 -42.55 -47.31 -5.73
N GLN A 76 -41.24 -47.49 -5.69
CA GLN A 76 -40.34 -46.42 -5.26
C GLN A 76 -40.22 -45.41 -6.40
N ALA A 77 -40.57 -44.17 -6.11
CA ALA A 77 -40.39 -43.03 -7.00
C ALA A 77 -39.34 -42.09 -6.40
N VAL A 78 -38.49 -41.53 -7.24
CA VAL A 78 -37.51 -40.52 -6.84
C VAL A 78 -38.15 -39.15 -7.01
N LYS A 79 -38.31 -38.43 -5.91
CA LYS A 79 -38.83 -37.06 -5.90
C LYS A 79 -37.67 -36.10 -5.71
N ILE A 80 -37.69 -34.98 -6.44
CA ILE A 80 -36.75 -33.89 -6.22
C ILE A 80 -37.36 -32.96 -5.17
N ASP A 81 -36.66 -32.77 -4.06
CA ASP A 81 -36.98 -31.79 -3.02
C ASP A 81 -35.85 -30.74 -2.95
N TYR A 82 -36.10 -29.63 -2.26
CA TYR A 82 -35.17 -28.51 -2.16
C TYR A 82 -34.89 -28.16 -0.70
N ARG A 83 -33.65 -27.79 -0.40
CA ARG A 83 -33.26 -27.28 0.91
C ARG A 83 -32.49 -25.97 0.76
N LYS A 84 -32.69 -25.06 1.71
CA LYS A 84 -31.95 -23.80 1.77
C LYS A 84 -30.55 -24.06 2.32
N ARG A 85 -29.53 -23.66 1.57
CA ARG A 85 -28.12 -23.72 1.95
C ARG A 85 -27.52 -22.32 1.95
N TYR A 86 -26.38 -22.18 2.62
CA TYR A 86 -25.65 -20.92 2.75
C TYR A 86 -24.25 -21.08 2.17
N ARG A 87 -23.75 -20.02 1.55
CA ARG A 87 -22.41 -19.91 1.00
C ARG A 87 -21.96 -18.45 1.07
N CYS A 88 -20.66 -18.20 0.95
CA CYS A 88 -20.21 -16.83 0.76
C CYS A 88 -20.75 -16.23 -0.53
N CYS A 89 -21.07 -14.93 -0.49
CA CYS A 89 -21.50 -14.18 -1.65
C CYS A 89 -20.40 -14.12 -2.73
N GLN A 90 -20.77 -13.72 -3.95
CA GLN A 90 -19.82 -13.63 -5.05
C GLN A 90 -18.67 -12.66 -4.69
N GLY A 91 -17.44 -13.05 -4.99
CA GLY A 91 -16.24 -12.29 -4.64
C GLY A 91 -15.71 -12.54 -3.22
N TYR A 92 -16.37 -13.41 -2.45
CA TYR A 92 -15.91 -13.83 -1.12
C TYR A 92 -15.52 -15.30 -1.10
N TYR A 93 -14.64 -15.69 -0.18
CA TYR A 93 -14.31 -17.09 0.09
C TYR A 93 -14.45 -17.40 1.56
N GLU A 94 -14.74 -18.66 1.84
CA GLU A 94 -14.88 -19.15 3.19
C GLU A 94 -13.50 -19.44 3.79
N SER A 95 -13.21 -18.83 4.94
CA SER A 95 -12.03 -19.08 5.74
C SER A 95 -12.42 -19.05 7.21
N ALA A 96 -12.23 -20.18 7.91
CA ALA A 96 -12.62 -20.35 9.32
C ALA A 96 -14.08 -19.91 9.60
N ASP A 97 -15.01 -20.36 8.76
CA ASP A 97 -16.46 -20.08 8.85
C ASP A 97 -16.84 -18.59 8.70
N VAL A 98 -15.94 -17.77 8.16
CA VAL A 98 -16.17 -16.36 7.84
C VAL A 98 -15.97 -16.14 6.34
N CYS A 99 -16.80 -15.27 5.76
CA CYS A 99 -16.66 -14.85 4.38
C CYS A 99 -15.64 -13.71 4.24
N VAL A 100 -14.47 -14.03 3.71
CA VAL A 100 -13.35 -13.11 3.49
C VAL A 100 -13.37 -12.62 2.04
N PRO A 101 -13.21 -11.31 1.77
CA PRO A 101 -13.22 -10.78 0.41
C PRO A 101 -12.02 -11.27 -0.42
N ARG A 102 -12.22 -11.42 -1.73
CA ARG A 102 -11.17 -11.73 -2.70
C ARG A 102 -10.79 -10.46 -3.46
N CYS A 103 -9.51 -10.11 -3.42
CA CYS A 103 -8.93 -9.11 -4.30
C CYS A 103 -8.09 -9.81 -5.37
N ALA A 104 -8.32 -9.50 -6.64
CA ALA A 104 -7.58 -10.07 -7.77
C ALA A 104 -6.11 -9.61 -7.78
N LYS A 105 -5.87 -8.40 -7.28
CA LYS A 105 -4.54 -7.86 -7.00
C LYS A 105 -4.31 -7.84 -5.49
N GLU A 106 -3.08 -8.11 -5.10
CA GLU A 106 -2.68 -8.02 -3.69
C GLU A 106 -2.65 -6.56 -3.23
N CYS A 107 -3.18 -6.30 -2.04
CA CYS A 107 -3.08 -5.00 -1.39
C CYS A 107 -1.70 -4.92 -0.70
N VAL A 108 -0.70 -4.33 -1.37
CA VAL A 108 0.72 -4.39 -0.94
C VAL A 108 0.91 -3.78 0.45
N HIS A 109 0.41 -2.57 0.67
CA HIS A 109 0.40 -1.88 1.96
C HIS A 109 -1.04 -1.62 2.41
N GLY A 110 -1.79 -2.70 2.61
CA GLY A 110 -3.20 -2.61 2.97
C GLY A 110 -3.86 -3.97 3.17
N ARG A 111 -5.19 -3.94 3.28
CA ARG A 111 -6.00 -5.16 3.39
C ARG A 111 -7.19 -5.12 2.45
N CYS A 112 -7.59 -6.28 1.96
CA CYS A 112 -8.80 -6.45 1.17
C CYS A 112 -10.02 -6.33 2.09
N VAL A 113 -10.91 -5.38 1.82
CA VAL A 113 -12.11 -5.11 2.64
C VAL A 113 -13.42 -5.47 1.93
N ASP A 114 -13.40 -5.45 0.60
CA ASP A 114 -14.51 -5.87 -0.28
C ASP A 114 -13.87 -6.46 -1.56
N PRO A 115 -14.60 -7.27 -2.36
CA PRO A 115 -14.15 -7.71 -3.67
C PRO A 115 -13.45 -6.61 -4.49
N ASP A 116 -12.16 -6.85 -4.78
CA ASP A 116 -11.29 -5.91 -5.51
C ASP A 116 -11.15 -4.50 -4.90
N GLN A 117 -11.47 -4.34 -3.61
CA GLN A 117 -11.31 -3.08 -2.88
C GLN A 117 -10.31 -3.23 -1.73
N CYS A 118 -9.19 -2.52 -1.86
CA CYS A 118 -8.18 -2.41 -0.82
C CYS A 118 -8.45 -1.21 0.09
N GLN A 119 -8.35 -1.41 1.40
CA GLN A 119 -8.15 -0.35 2.37
C GLN A 119 -6.64 -0.18 2.58
N CYS A 120 -6.10 0.98 2.20
CA CYS A 120 -4.67 1.24 2.32
C CYS A 120 -4.27 1.65 3.73
N GLU A 121 -3.04 1.30 4.10
CA GLU A 121 -2.36 1.87 5.25
C GLU A 121 -2.10 3.37 5.05
N GLN A 122 -1.83 4.08 6.15
CA GLN A 122 -1.57 5.51 6.10
C GLN A 122 -0.29 5.80 5.31
N GLY A 123 -0.33 6.82 4.44
CA GLY A 123 0.79 7.18 3.58
C GLY A 123 0.83 6.43 2.25
N TRP A 124 -0.14 5.54 1.99
CA TRP A 124 -0.24 4.77 0.75
C TRP A 124 -1.57 5.02 0.03
N ARG A 125 -1.52 4.92 -1.31
CA ARG A 125 -2.64 5.08 -2.24
C ARG A 125 -2.50 4.15 -3.44
N GLY A 126 -3.48 4.25 -4.32
CA GLY A 126 -3.64 3.38 -5.48
C GLY A 126 -4.65 2.28 -5.19
N THR A 127 -5.06 1.58 -6.24
CA THR A 127 -6.05 0.49 -6.11
C THR A 127 -5.49 -0.74 -5.41
N ASP A 128 -4.17 -0.89 -5.39
CA ASP A 128 -3.40 -1.98 -4.76
C ASP A 128 -2.50 -1.49 -3.61
N CYS A 129 -2.63 -0.22 -3.20
CA CYS A 129 -1.80 0.39 -2.15
C CYS A 129 -0.28 0.32 -2.43
N SER A 130 0.12 0.33 -3.70
CA SER A 130 1.53 0.29 -4.12
C SER A 130 2.22 1.65 -4.14
N SER A 131 1.47 2.76 -4.13
CA SER A 131 2.01 4.10 -4.34
C SER A 131 2.01 4.90 -3.05
N VAL A 132 3.16 5.47 -2.66
CA VAL A 132 3.25 6.41 -1.53
C VAL A 132 2.53 7.72 -1.86
N CYS A 133 2.02 8.42 -0.84
CA CYS A 133 1.53 9.79 -1.01
C CYS A 133 2.62 10.72 -1.55
N ASN A 134 2.23 11.65 -2.43
CA ASN A 134 3.13 12.75 -2.74
C ASN A 134 3.23 13.65 -1.50
N GLY A 135 4.34 14.37 -1.32
CA GLY A 135 4.53 15.25 -0.16
C GLY A 135 3.49 16.39 -0.01
N GLN A 136 2.44 16.41 -0.83
CA GLN A 136 1.32 17.37 -0.79
C GLN A 136 0.06 16.78 -0.14
N SER A 137 0.05 15.48 0.17
CA SER A 137 -1.08 14.79 0.80
C SER A 137 -0.62 13.71 1.78
N TRP A 138 -1.49 13.32 2.71
CA TRP A 138 -1.17 12.37 3.77
C TRP A 138 -2.41 11.57 4.23
N GLY A 139 -2.15 10.53 5.04
CA GLY A 139 -3.18 9.64 5.55
C GLY A 139 -3.53 8.49 4.60
N PRO A 140 -4.61 7.73 4.87
CA PRO A 140 -5.02 6.61 4.03
C PRO A 140 -5.53 7.14 2.68
N HIS A 141 -5.13 6.49 1.59
CA HIS A 141 -5.45 6.90 0.22
C HIS A 141 -5.02 8.33 -0.15
N CYS A 142 -4.23 9.01 0.70
CA CYS A 142 -3.76 10.37 0.52
C CYS A 142 -4.89 11.41 0.38
N GLU A 143 -5.98 11.22 1.12
CA GLU A 143 -7.16 12.08 1.05
C GLU A 143 -6.99 13.42 1.77
N ASN A 144 -6.01 13.53 2.68
CA ASN A 144 -5.80 14.74 3.46
C ASN A 144 -4.72 15.61 2.81
N PRO A 145 -5.01 16.87 2.43
CA PRO A 145 -3.99 17.77 1.90
C PRO A 145 -3.03 18.25 2.99
N CYS A 146 -1.76 18.43 2.64
CA CYS A 146 -0.77 19.06 3.53
C CYS A 146 -1.10 20.54 3.73
N GLN A 147 -0.94 21.03 4.96
CA GLN A 147 -1.22 22.43 5.32
C GLN A 147 0.08 23.17 5.71
N CYS A 148 1.13 23.00 4.93
CA CYS A 148 2.45 23.60 5.19
C CYS A 148 2.63 24.94 4.45
N GLY A 149 3.52 25.78 4.96
CA GLY A 149 3.86 27.09 4.41
C GLY A 149 4.33 26.98 2.96
N ASP A 150 3.88 27.90 2.11
CA ASP A 150 4.17 27.97 0.67
C ASP A 150 3.99 26.64 -0.09
N GLY A 151 3.07 25.78 0.35
CA GLY A 151 2.85 24.46 -0.28
C GLY A 151 3.96 23.45 0.02
N GLY A 152 4.65 23.61 1.15
CA GLY A 152 5.72 22.74 1.61
C GLY A 152 5.29 21.28 1.82
N ALA A 153 6.28 20.40 1.84
CA ALA A 153 6.02 18.97 1.97
C ALA A 153 5.60 18.58 3.39
N CYS A 154 4.68 17.62 3.53
CA CYS A 154 4.38 16.98 4.80
C CYS A 154 4.67 15.48 4.80
N ASP A 155 4.86 14.95 6.00
CA ASP A 155 5.02 13.53 6.26
C ASP A 155 3.75 12.77 5.84
N PRO A 156 3.87 11.74 4.99
CA PRO A 156 2.71 11.07 4.39
C PRO A 156 1.89 10.25 5.41
N LEU A 157 2.48 9.90 6.56
CA LEU A 157 1.82 9.14 7.62
C LEU A 157 1.07 10.07 8.59
N THR A 158 1.75 11.10 9.08
CA THR A 158 1.28 11.95 10.18
C THR A 158 0.71 13.30 9.75
N GLY A 159 1.02 13.75 8.53
CA GLY A 159 0.70 15.10 8.05
C GLY A 159 1.59 16.20 8.64
N ALA A 160 2.60 15.86 9.43
CA ALA A 160 3.53 16.83 10.01
C ALA A 160 4.38 17.52 8.93
N CYS A 161 4.49 18.84 8.99
CA CYS A 161 5.24 19.57 7.98
C CYS A 161 6.76 19.33 8.08
N VAL A 162 7.40 19.18 6.93
CA VAL A 162 8.85 19.07 6.81
C VAL A 162 9.36 20.41 6.29
N CYS A 163 9.86 21.25 7.21
CA CYS A 163 10.29 22.60 6.85
C CYS A 163 11.57 22.61 6.02
N SER A 164 11.52 23.39 4.95
CA SER A 164 12.72 23.80 4.21
C SER A 164 13.67 24.58 5.13
N PRO A 165 14.99 24.53 4.87
CA PRO A 165 15.94 25.32 5.66
C PRO A 165 15.58 26.81 5.64
N GLY A 166 15.74 27.48 6.79
CA GLY A 166 15.35 28.89 6.94
C GLY A 166 13.96 29.12 7.53
N TYR A 167 13.16 28.07 7.70
CA TYR A 167 11.86 28.12 8.37
C TYR A 167 11.80 27.17 9.57
N LYS A 168 10.96 27.53 10.54
CA LYS A 168 10.63 26.80 11.76
C LYS A 168 9.12 26.79 11.98
N ASP A 169 8.72 26.25 13.14
CA ASP A 169 7.35 25.96 13.56
C ASP A 169 6.76 24.70 12.92
N SER A 170 5.56 24.29 13.36
CA SER A 170 4.88 23.08 12.90
C SER A 170 4.23 23.22 11.51
N MET A 171 4.10 24.43 10.99
CA MET A 171 3.49 24.75 9.69
C MET A 171 4.51 25.31 8.68
N CYS A 172 5.78 25.47 9.04
CA CYS A 172 6.83 26.06 8.23
C CYS A 172 6.53 27.47 7.72
N LYS A 173 5.86 28.30 8.53
CA LYS A 173 5.49 29.68 8.14
C LYS A 173 6.40 30.74 8.75
N VAL A 174 7.05 30.41 9.87
CA VAL A 174 7.90 31.36 10.59
C VAL A 174 9.35 31.19 10.14
N PRO A 175 10.02 32.26 9.67
CA PRO A 175 11.44 32.19 9.33
C PRO A 175 12.31 32.01 10.59
N CYS A 176 13.57 31.62 10.41
CA CYS A 176 14.52 31.53 11.52
C CYS A 176 14.70 32.88 12.24
N ASP A 177 14.89 32.81 13.56
CA ASP A 177 15.26 33.99 14.34
C ASP A 177 16.69 34.41 13.98
N PRO A 178 17.03 35.72 14.15
CA PRO A 178 18.42 36.16 14.05
C PRO A 178 19.33 35.30 14.93
N GLY A 179 20.49 34.91 14.41
CA GLY A 179 21.44 34.02 15.08
C GLY A 179 21.27 32.54 14.75
N THR A 180 20.23 32.14 14.02
CA THR A 180 19.99 30.73 13.66
C THR A 180 19.71 30.52 12.17
N TYR A 181 20.04 29.33 11.67
CA TYR A 181 19.82 28.94 10.28
C TYR A 181 19.68 27.42 10.11
N GLY A 182 19.41 26.98 8.89
CA GLY A 182 19.31 25.56 8.51
C GLY A 182 17.92 24.98 8.75
N LYS A 183 17.82 23.65 8.67
CA LYS A 183 16.56 22.93 8.85
C LYS A 183 16.06 23.07 10.30
N GLY A 184 14.86 23.60 10.47
CA GLY A 184 14.29 23.86 11.79
C GLY A 184 15.09 24.84 12.64
N CYS A 185 15.96 25.65 12.03
CA CYS A 185 16.77 26.67 12.70
C CYS A 185 17.67 26.12 13.82
N GLN A 186 18.18 24.89 13.65
CA GLN A 186 18.98 24.20 14.67
C GLN A 186 20.46 24.58 14.65
N LEU A 187 20.92 25.30 13.62
CA LEU A 187 22.33 25.70 13.48
C LEU A 187 22.49 27.17 13.90
N ALA A 188 23.56 27.46 14.65
CA ALA A 188 23.89 28.83 15.06
C ALA A 188 24.70 29.55 13.97
N CYS A 189 24.40 30.83 13.72
CA CYS A 189 25.13 31.66 12.78
C CYS A 189 26.62 31.74 13.19
N PRO A 190 27.58 31.43 12.29
CA PRO A 190 29.01 31.39 12.62
C PRO A 190 29.69 32.78 12.63
N CYS A 191 28.90 33.85 12.56
CA CYS A 191 29.36 35.21 12.31
C CYS A 191 29.96 35.87 13.56
N LYS A 192 30.92 36.80 13.38
CA LYS A 192 31.62 37.47 14.51
C LYS A 192 31.02 38.81 14.89
N ASN A 193 31.07 39.78 13.98
CA ASN A 193 30.65 41.17 14.24
C ASN A 193 29.16 41.42 13.90
N THR A 194 28.37 40.35 13.80
CA THR A 194 26.93 40.37 13.52
C THR A 194 26.34 39.03 13.93
N ASP A 195 25.11 39.02 14.43
CA ASP A 195 24.38 37.76 14.71
C ASP A 195 23.48 37.37 13.52
N ARG A 196 23.47 38.17 12.45
CA ARG A 196 22.56 37.99 11.33
C ARG A 196 23.24 37.18 10.23
N CYS A 197 22.64 36.04 9.90
CA CYS A 197 22.98 35.25 8.74
C CYS A 197 21.74 34.87 7.94
N HIS A 198 21.93 34.43 6.70
CA HIS A 198 20.85 33.94 5.84
C HIS A 198 20.27 32.65 6.43
N GLY A 199 18.96 32.63 6.68
CA GLY A 199 18.30 31.51 7.38
C GLY A 199 18.43 30.15 6.68
N GLU A 200 18.55 30.12 5.36
CA GLU A 200 18.70 28.86 4.61
C GLU A 200 20.14 28.36 4.58
N THR A 201 21.12 29.25 4.37
CA THR A 201 22.48 28.89 3.97
C THR A 201 23.53 29.16 5.04
N GLY A 202 23.20 29.97 6.06
CA GLY A 202 24.13 30.40 7.10
C GLY A 202 25.08 31.53 6.69
N ALA A 203 24.90 32.13 5.50
CA ALA A 203 25.75 33.20 4.98
C ALA A 203 25.68 34.46 5.86
N CYS A 204 26.82 34.98 6.33
CA CYS A 204 26.83 36.15 7.20
C CYS A 204 26.45 37.44 6.48
N LEU A 205 25.62 38.26 7.13
CA LEU A 205 25.20 39.59 6.66
C LEU A 205 26.00 40.65 7.41
N CYS A 206 27.14 41.06 6.85
CA CYS A 206 28.10 41.94 7.53
C CYS A 206 27.56 43.36 7.75
N GLN A 207 27.86 43.91 8.93
CA GLN A 207 27.60 45.32 9.24
C GLN A 207 28.51 46.22 8.38
N PRO A 208 28.09 47.48 8.13
CA PRO A 208 28.93 48.45 7.43
C PRO A 208 30.32 48.53 8.05
N GLY A 209 31.36 48.36 7.23
CA GLY A 209 32.75 48.40 7.65
C GLY A 209 33.39 47.07 8.02
N PHE A 210 32.64 45.96 7.94
CA PHE A 210 33.17 44.60 8.08
C PHE A 210 32.97 43.79 6.79
N THR A 211 33.89 42.87 6.53
CA THR A 211 33.91 41.95 5.38
C THR A 211 34.50 40.59 5.79
N GLY A 212 34.58 39.65 4.87
CA GLY A 212 35.02 38.27 5.13
C GLY A 212 33.84 37.32 5.36
N THR A 213 34.08 36.02 5.23
CA THR A 213 33.03 34.98 5.24
C THR A 213 32.22 34.95 6.54
N TYR A 214 32.85 35.34 7.64
CA TYR A 214 32.26 35.41 8.98
C TYR A 214 32.21 36.85 9.51
N CYS A 215 32.39 37.85 8.64
CA CYS A 215 32.47 39.27 8.97
C CYS A 215 33.61 39.61 9.96
N GLU A 216 34.72 38.89 9.86
CA GLU A 216 35.87 38.97 10.76
C GLU A 216 36.90 40.05 10.37
N LEU A 217 36.84 40.56 9.14
CA LEU A 217 37.80 41.52 8.61
C LEU A 217 37.23 42.94 8.67
N LEU A 218 37.99 43.90 9.21
CA LEU A 218 37.66 45.32 9.06
C LEU A 218 38.01 45.78 7.64
N CYS A 219 37.13 46.60 7.06
CA CYS A 219 37.39 47.23 5.78
C CYS A 219 38.52 48.27 5.90
N LEU A 220 39.26 48.47 4.80
CA LEU A 220 40.39 49.41 4.78
C LEU A 220 39.87 50.84 4.90
N ASN A 221 40.49 51.62 5.78
CA ASN A 221 40.18 53.02 5.97
C ASN A 221 40.91 53.84 4.90
N SER A 222 40.18 54.53 4.02
CA SER A 222 40.72 55.49 3.06
C SER A 222 40.21 56.91 3.37
N SER A 223 40.84 57.92 2.78
CA SER A 223 40.44 59.33 2.94
C SER A 223 39.00 59.62 2.48
N ASP A 224 38.42 58.74 1.66
CA ASP A 224 37.10 58.93 1.03
C ASP A 224 36.01 58.01 1.62
N GLY A 225 36.35 57.23 2.67
CA GLY A 225 35.41 56.34 3.38
C GLY A 225 35.98 54.94 3.65
N LEU A 226 35.15 54.04 4.17
CA LEU A 226 35.52 52.63 4.31
C LEU A 226 35.40 51.93 2.96
N HIS A 227 36.53 51.45 2.44
CA HIS A 227 36.56 50.61 1.25
C HIS A 227 36.72 49.15 1.66
N CYS A 228 35.62 48.40 1.56
CA CYS A 228 35.68 46.95 1.66
C CYS A 228 36.22 46.43 0.31
N PRO A 229 37.29 45.61 0.28
CA PRO A 229 37.62 44.87 -0.92
C PRO A 229 36.37 44.08 -1.36
N ALA A 230 36.16 43.94 -2.67
CA ALA A 230 34.97 43.28 -3.20
C ALA A 230 34.82 41.91 -2.54
N TYR A 231 33.78 41.80 -1.71
CA TYR A 231 33.59 40.66 -0.83
C TYR A 231 33.16 39.46 -1.66
N CYS A 232 33.90 38.37 -1.55
CA CYS A 232 33.51 37.11 -2.14
C CYS A 232 32.82 36.24 -1.08
N PRO A 233 31.49 36.02 -1.17
CA PRO A 233 30.73 35.33 -0.11
C PRO A 233 30.92 33.81 -0.09
N CYS A 234 31.74 33.27 -0.99
CA CYS A 234 31.86 31.83 -1.19
C CYS A 234 32.55 31.14 -0.02
N GLN A 235 31.98 30.04 0.42
CA GLN A 235 32.52 29.17 1.46
C GLN A 235 33.20 27.94 0.85
N ASN A 236 33.83 27.12 1.70
CA ASN A 236 34.43 25.83 1.34
C ASN A 236 35.44 25.86 0.17
N GLY A 237 36.09 27.01 -0.06
CA GLY A 237 37.05 27.20 -1.16
C GLY A 237 36.41 27.58 -2.50
N GLY A 238 35.15 27.99 -2.53
CA GLY A 238 34.53 28.58 -3.72
C GLY A 238 35.15 29.92 -4.11
N ILE A 239 35.03 30.25 -5.40
CA ILE A 239 35.63 31.46 -5.98
C ILE A 239 34.56 32.34 -6.61
N CYS A 240 34.72 33.65 -6.54
CA CYS A 240 33.83 34.57 -7.22
C CYS A 240 34.22 34.71 -8.69
N HIS A 241 33.27 34.47 -9.58
CA HIS A 241 33.50 34.58 -11.01
C HIS A 241 32.31 35.24 -11.71
N PRO A 242 32.51 36.37 -12.42
CA PRO A 242 33.76 37.12 -12.58
C PRO A 242 34.33 37.69 -11.25
N PRO A 243 35.62 38.08 -11.20
CA PRO A 243 36.23 38.68 -10.01
C PRO A 243 35.45 39.92 -9.55
N ASN A 244 35.40 40.18 -8.24
CA ASN A 244 34.65 41.27 -7.60
C ASN A 244 33.11 41.18 -7.73
N THR A 245 32.56 40.03 -8.10
CA THR A 245 31.12 39.75 -8.05
C THR A 245 30.74 38.97 -6.79
N THR A 246 29.43 38.87 -6.52
CA THR A 246 28.88 38.06 -5.43
C THR A 246 28.51 36.64 -5.87
N HIS A 247 28.78 36.28 -7.13
CA HIS A 247 28.40 34.99 -7.70
C HIS A 247 29.50 33.95 -7.50
N CYS A 248 29.15 32.86 -6.83
CA CYS A 248 30.10 31.80 -6.48
C CYS A 248 30.15 30.67 -7.49
N VAL A 249 31.38 30.25 -7.82
CA VAL A 249 31.68 28.98 -8.48
C VAL A 249 32.15 28.01 -7.41
N CYS A 250 31.38 26.94 -7.20
CA CYS A 250 31.61 26.01 -6.11
C CYS A 250 32.63 24.92 -6.45
N PRO A 251 33.50 24.55 -5.51
CA PRO A 251 34.44 23.47 -5.73
C PRO A 251 33.70 22.12 -5.72
N PRO A 252 34.36 21.04 -6.19
CA PRO A 252 33.77 19.71 -6.16
C PRO A 252 33.28 19.30 -4.77
N GLY A 253 32.06 18.75 -4.71
CA GLY A 253 31.41 18.33 -3.45
C GLY A 253 30.51 19.38 -2.80
N TRP A 254 30.42 20.59 -3.36
CA TRP A 254 29.62 21.69 -2.82
C TRP A 254 28.76 22.36 -3.89
N MET A 255 27.60 22.86 -3.49
CA MET A 255 26.65 23.64 -4.28
C MET A 255 26.00 24.76 -3.46
N GLY A 256 25.05 25.45 -4.09
CA GLY A 256 24.34 26.59 -3.53
C GLY A 256 24.99 27.92 -3.88
N THR A 257 24.28 29.00 -3.60
CA THR A 257 24.68 30.37 -4.01
C THR A 257 25.99 30.85 -3.38
N ILE A 258 26.39 30.25 -2.25
CA ILE A 258 27.63 30.54 -1.53
C ILE A 258 28.47 29.30 -1.22
N CYS A 259 28.20 28.16 -1.88
CA CYS A 259 28.96 26.91 -1.69
C CYS A 259 28.95 26.35 -0.27
N SER A 260 27.88 26.58 0.49
CA SER A 260 27.71 26.06 1.85
C SER A 260 26.93 24.74 1.92
N ILE A 261 26.34 24.30 0.80
CA ILE A 261 25.49 23.09 0.76
C ILE A 261 26.33 21.94 0.19
N PRO A 262 26.54 20.83 0.92
CA PRO A 262 27.23 19.67 0.37
C PRO A 262 26.39 19.02 -0.74
N CYS A 263 27.03 18.30 -1.67
CA CYS A 263 26.28 17.63 -2.72
C CYS A 263 25.24 16.66 -2.15
N PRO A 264 24.01 16.66 -2.70
CA PRO A 264 23.01 15.68 -2.33
C PRO A 264 23.46 14.29 -2.79
N GLN A 265 22.93 13.26 -2.13
CA GLN A 265 23.28 11.89 -2.45
C GLN A 265 22.99 11.58 -3.92
N GLY A 266 23.97 11.01 -4.62
CA GLY A 266 23.87 10.69 -6.04
C GLY A 266 24.32 11.81 -6.98
N GLN A 267 24.79 12.94 -6.46
CA GLN A 267 25.45 13.98 -7.26
C GLN A 267 26.90 14.20 -6.83
N TYR A 268 27.73 14.68 -7.75
CA TYR A 268 29.14 14.95 -7.50
C TYR A 268 29.71 16.07 -8.38
N GLY A 269 30.94 16.47 -8.07
CA GLY A 269 31.70 17.43 -8.88
C GLY A 269 31.37 18.88 -8.55
N SER A 270 31.90 19.81 -9.36
CA SER A 270 31.74 21.26 -9.13
C SER A 270 30.27 21.65 -9.25
N GLY A 271 29.73 22.28 -8.21
CA GLY A 271 28.32 22.66 -8.18
C GLY A 271 27.34 21.49 -8.23
N CYS A 272 27.80 20.26 -7.98
CA CYS A 272 27.01 19.02 -8.00
C CYS A 272 26.30 18.75 -9.34
N LEU A 273 26.88 19.21 -10.45
CA LEU A 273 26.30 19.04 -11.79
C LEU A 273 26.50 17.62 -12.36
N GLY A 274 27.36 16.80 -11.76
CA GLY A 274 27.56 15.40 -12.16
C GLY A 274 26.60 14.47 -11.44
N GLU A 275 26.06 13.48 -12.15
CA GLU A 275 25.18 12.45 -11.58
C GLU A 275 25.93 11.12 -11.45
N CYS A 276 25.84 10.50 -10.28
CA CYS A 276 26.50 9.24 -9.98
C CYS A 276 25.69 8.06 -10.53
N GLN A 277 26.38 7.04 -11.05
CA GLN A 277 25.75 5.82 -11.58
C GLN A 277 25.90 4.63 -10.63
N CYS A 278 25.72 4.87 -9.32
CA CYS A 278 25.89 3.83 -8.31
C CYS A 278 24.68 2.88 -8.27
N HIS A 279 24.93 1.59 -8.19
CA HIS A 279 23.91 0.55 -8.10
C HIS A 279 23.79 -0.02 -6.69
N ASN A 280 22.71 -0.75 -6.42
CA ASN A 280 22.48 -1.48 -5.17
C ASN A 280 22.67 -0.62 -3.89
N ASN A 281 22.21 0.63 -3.92
CA ASN A 281 22.36 1.61 -2.83
C ASN A 281 23.83 1.90 -2.45
N GLY A 282 24.77 1.80 -3.40
CA GLY A 282 26.14 2.27 -3.22
C GLY A 282 26.19 3.77 -2.89
N LEU A 283 27.09 4.15 -1.98
CA LEU A 283 27.27 5.54 -1.58
C LEU A 283 28.12 6.28 -2.60
N CYS A 284 27.66 7.43 -3.09
CA CYS A 284 28.47 8.23 -4.00
C CYS A 284 29.42 9.18 -3.25
N ASP A 285 30.68 9.20 -3.67
CA ASP A 285 31.64 10.22 -3.26
C ASP A 285 31.28 11.57 -3.93
N PRO A 286 30.97 12.62 -3.15
CA PRO A 286 30.46 13.88 -3.69
C PRO A 286 31.53 14.71 -4.44
N VAL A 287 32.82 14.41 -4.26
CA VAL A 287 33.92 15.14 -4.90
C VAL A 287 34.24 14.50 -6.25
N THR A 288 34.34 13.18 -6.28
CA THR A 288 34.88 12.41 -7.42
C THR A 288 33.83 11.63 -8.22
N GLY A 289 32.65 11.39 -7.63
CA GLY A 289 31.59 10.57 -8.24
C GLY A 289 31.80 9.07 -8.12
N ARG A 290 32.83 8.62 -7.39
CA ARG A 290 33.12 7.19 -7.20
C ARG A 290 32.11 6.54 -6.27
N CYS A 291 31.69 5.34 -6.62
CA CYS A 291 30.75 4.56 -5.82
C CYS A 291 31.49 3.73 -4.76
N GLN A 292 31.06 3.86 -3.51
CA GLN A 292 31.40 2.94 -2.43
C GLN A 292 30.28 1.90 -2.32
N CYS A 293 30.59 0.67 -2.71
CA CYS A 293 29.63 -0.43 -2.69
C CYS A 293 29.13 -0.73 -1.27
N ALA A 294 27.84 -1.05 -1.15
CA ALA A 294 27.28 -1.58 0.09
C ALA A 294 27.89 -2.95 0.43
N LEU A 295 27.77 -3.37 1.70
CA LEU A 295 28.31 -4.65 2.16
C LEU A 295 27.80 -5.81 1.30
N GLY A 296 28.72 -6.66 0.83
CA GLY A 296 28.42 -7.79 -0.04
C GLY A 296 28.47 -7.49 -1.54
N TYR A 297 28.74 -6.23 -1.94
CA TYR A 297 28.88 -5.82 -3.33
C TYR A 297 30.30 -5.32 -3.62
N THR A 298 30.75 -5.46 -4.87
CA THR A 298 32.04 -4.96 -5.38
C THR A 298 31.88 -4.50 -6.81
N GLY A 299 32.65 -3.50 -7.22
CA GLY A 299 32.60 -2.94 -8.58
C GLY A 299 32.91 -1.45 -8.60
N GLU A 300 32.86 -0.84 -9.79
CA GLU A 300 33.03 0.61 -9.98
C GLU A 300 31.70 1.39 -9.92
N ARG A 301 30.57 0.68 -9.92
CA ARG A 301 29.20 1.21 -9.91
C ARG A 301 28.33 0.42 -8.94
#